data_AF-A0A9E5GNL2-F1
#
_entry.id   AF-A0A9E5GNL2-F1
#
_cell.length_a   1.000
_cell.length_b   1.000
_cell.length_c   1.000
_cell.angle_alpha   90.00
_cell.angle_beta   90.00
_cell.angle_gamma   90.00
#
_symmetry.space_group_name_H-M   'P 1'
#
loop_
_entity.id
_entity.type
_entity.pdbx_description
1 polymer ?
#
loop_
_entity_poly.entity_id
_entity_poly.type
_entity_poly.pdbx_seq_one_letter_code
_entity_poly.pdbx_strand_id
1 'polypeptide(L)'
;MINQLTQGLPFSQALANHDYIFKPDEIALIQAAETIGNLPKVLGEIADELENTQRINQKIKKAATYPVILLIFAVIAVVILLIYVMPTVVGLFPTQESLPSITKFMLGISGFLKIYRFLLTAGIIGLVLLYKFSYRFVLPFKIVIDKIMIKLPAI
;
A
#
# COMPACT_ATOMS: atom_id res chain seq x y z
N MET A 1 -23.99 -20.33 4.25
CA MET A 1 -23.11 -21.41 4.75
C MET A 1 -23.80 -22.31 5.78
N ILE A 2 -24.10 -21.86 7.01
CA ILE A 2 -24.65 -22.74 8.07
C ILE A 2 -25.97 -23.41 7.64
N ASN A 3 -26.93 -22.65 7.10
CA ASN A 3 -28.20 -23.21 6.61
C ASN A 3 -28.03 -24.25 5.49
N GLN A 4 -26.98 -24.13 4.66
CA GLN A 4 -26.70 -25.08 3.58
C GLN A 4 -26.16 -26.40 4.13
N LEU A 5 -25.30 -26.34 5.15
CA LEU A 5 -24.81 -27.52 5.87
C LEU A 5 -25.96 -28.26 6.56
N THR A 6 -26.87 -27.52 7.21
CA THR A 6 -28.05 -28.11 7.86
C THR A 6 -29.01 -28.75 6.85
N GLN A 7 -28.98 -28.34 5.58
CA GLN A 7 -29.74 -28.92 4.47
C GLN A 7 -29.05 -30.17 3.86
N GLY A 8 -27.90 -30.59 4.39
CA GLY A 8 -27.16 -31.76 3.92
C GLY A 8 -26.24 -31.51 2.72
N LEU A 9 -25.97 -30.25 2.38
CA LEU A 9 -24.96 -29.93 1.36
C LEU A 9 -23.55 -30.25 1.90
N PRO A 10 -22.67 -30.82 1.04
CA PRO A 10 -21.26 -31.00 1.38
C PRO A 10 -20.61 -29.68 1.79
N PHE A 11 -19.69 -29.74 2.76
CA PHE A 11 -18.95 -28.61 3.28
C PHE A 11 -18.17 -27.88 2.18
N SER A 12 -17.53 -28.63 1.28
CA SER A 12 -16.85 -28.09 0.10
C SER A 12 -17.78 -27.27 -0.80
N GLN A 13 -19.02 -27.72 -1.03
CA GLN A 13 -20.02 -27.01 -1.84
C GLN A 13 -20.57 -25.76 -1.13
N ALA A 14 -20.74 -25.80 0.19
CA ALA A 14 -21.14 -24.63 0.95
C ALA A 14 -20.08 -23.51 0.88
N LEU A 15 -18.80 -23.88 0.87
CA LEU A 15 -17.66 -22.95 0.72
C LEU A 15 -17.48 -22.43 -0.70
N ALA A 16 -17.76 -23.26 -1.72
CA ALA A 16 -17.63 -22.86 -3.13
C ALA A 16 -18.53 -21.67 -3.51
N ASN A 17 -19.64 -21.45 -2.79
CA ASN A 17 -20.48 -20.26 -2.96
C ASN A 17 -19.84 -18.96 -2.43
N HIS A 18 -18.63 -19.04 -1.86
CA HIS A 18 -17.86 -17.93 -1.27
C HIS A 18 -16.42 -17.94 -1.83
N ASP A 19 -16.30 -18.10 -3.15
CA ASP A 19 -15.07 -18.07 -3.96
C ASP A 19 -14.22 -16.78 -3.82
N TYR A 20 -14.81 -15.69 -3.32
CA TYR A 20 -14.08 -14.46 -2.98
C TYR A 20 -13.30 -14.54 -1.66
N ILE A 21 -13.62 -15.51 -0.78
CA ILE A 21 -12.94 -15.74 0.50
C ILE A 21 -12.02 -16.95 0.40
N PHE A 22 -12.50 -18.04 -0.18
CA PHE A 22 -11.78 -19.31 -0.29
C PHE A 22 -11.28 -19.49 -1.71
N LYS A 23 -9.99 -19.76 -1.85
CA LYS A 23 -9.41 -19.95 -3.18
C LYS A 23 -9.86 -21.30 -3.77
N PRO A 24 -9.93 -21.42 -5.11
CA PRO A 24 -10.36 -22.67 -5.76
C PRO A 24 -9.52 -23.91 -5.38
N ASP A 25 -8.22 -23.72 -5.13
CA ASP A 25 -7.28 -24.73 -4.66
C ASP A 25 -7.55 -25.18 -3.22
N GLU A 26 -7.88 -24.24 -2.32
CA GLU A 26 -8.29 -24.54 -0.94
C GLU A 26 -9.59 -25.35 -0.92
N ILE A 27 -10.57 -24.98 -1.76
CA ILE A 27 -11.85 -25.70 -1.90
C ILE A 27 -11.63 -27.13 -2.41
N ALA A 28 -10.74 -27.32 -3.39
CA ALA A 28 -10.41 -28.65 -3.93
C ALA A 28 -9.75 -29.57 -2.88
N LEU A 29 -8.86 -29.01 -2.05
CA LEU A 29 -8.25 -29.71 -0.92
C LEU A 29 -9.30 -30.14 0.12
N ILE A 30 -10.22 -29.24 0.44
CA ILE A 30 -11.32 -29.51 1.38
C ILE A 30 -12.25 -30.60 0.84
N GLN A 31 -12.56 -30.59 -0.46
CA GLN A 31 -13.39 -31.62 -1.11
C GLN A 31 -12.75 -33.02 -1.05
N ALA A 32 -11.44 -33.10 -1.29
CA ALA A 32 -10.69 -34.34 -1.15
C ALA A 32 -10.68 -34.83 0.31
N ALA A 33 -10.47 -33.91 1.26
CA ALA A 33 -10.48 -34.21 2.69
C ALA A 33 -11.85 -34.65 3.22
N GLU A 34 -12.93 -34.08 2.68
CA GLU A 34 -14.31 -34.43 2.99
C GLU A 34 -14.64 -35.87 2.55
N THR A 35 -14.15 -36.27 1.38
CA THR A 35 -14.33 -37.64 0.85
C THR A 35 -13.56 -38.69 1.66
N ILE A 36 -12.38 -38.32 2.17
CA ILE A 36 -11.48 -39.22 2.92
C ILE A 36 -11.80 -39.21 4.43
N GLY A 37 -12.66 -38.29 4.90
CA GLY A 37 -13.00 -38.13 6.31
C GLY A 37 -11.88 -37.48 7.14
N ASN A 38 -10.96 -36.74 6.51
CA ASN A 38 -9.79 -36.12 7.16
C ASN A 38 -9.85 -34.59 7.16
N LEU A 39 -11.07 -34.04 7.24
CA LEU A 39 -11.33 -32.60 7.24
C LEU A 39 -10.56 -31.84 8.34
N PRO A 40 -10.46 -32.32 9.59
CA PRO A 40 -9.79 -31.57 10.67
C PRO A 40 -8.31 -31.33 10.40
N LYS A 41 -7.61 -32.31 9.82
CA LYS A 41 -6.19 -32.18 9.50
C LYS A 41 -5.95 -31.15 8.41
N VAL A 42 -6.69 -31.24 7.30
CA VAL A 42 -6.52 -30.35 6.15
C VAL A 42 -6.92 -28.92 6.49
N LEU A 43 -7.98 -28.72 7.27
CA LEU A 43 -8.33 -27.38 7.77
C LEU A 43 -7.26 -26.79 8.69
N GLY A 44 -6.58 -27.62 9.49
CA GLY A 44 -5.43 -27.22 10.29
C GLY A 44 -4.25 -26.77 9.43
N GLU A 45 -3.89 -27.55 8.41
CA GLU A 45 -2.81 -27.21 7.48
C GLU A 45 -3.08 -25.89 6.73
N ILE A 46 -4.32 -25.66 6.27
CA ILE A 46 -4.73 -24.39 5.64
C ILE A 46 -4.65 -23.23 6.64
N ALA A 47 -5.07 -23.44 7.89
CA ALA A 47 -5.00 -22.42 8.93
C ALA A 47 -3.54 -22.00 9.22
N ASP A 48 -2.63 -22.97 9.33
CA ASP A 48 -1.20 -22.73 9.56
C ASP A 48 -0.56 -21.94 8.40
N GLU A 49 -0.91 -22.29 7.15
CA GLU A 49 -0.43 -21.56 5.96
C GLU A 49 -0.91 -20.11 5.95
N LEU A 50 -2.20 -19.88 6.26
CA LEU A 50 -2.78 -18.55 6.33
C LEU A 50 -2.15 -17.73 7.46
N GLU A 51 -1.93 -18.31 8.63
CA GLU A 51 -1.26 -17.65 9.75
C GLU A 51 0.18 -17.25 9.39
N ASN A 52 0.94 -18.15 8.76
CA ASN A 52 2.32 -17.88 8.35
C ASN A 52 2.36 -16.75 7.30
N THR A 53 1.45 -16.79 6.32
CA THR A 53 1.32 -15.73 5.29
C THR A 53 0.99 -14.38 5.93
N GLN A 54 0.04 -14.35 6.87
CA GLN A 54 -0.29 -13.13 7.60
C GLN A 54 0.90 -12.62 8.42
N ARG A 55 1.64 -13.52 9.08
CA ARG A 55 2.83 -13.17 9.86
C ARG A 55 3.92 -12.54 8.99
N ILE A 56 4.18 -13.09 7.81
CA ILE A 56 5.15 -12.55 6.85
C ILE A 56 4.70 -11.16 6.37
N ASN A 57 3.44 -11.02 5.93
CA ASN A 57 2.90 -9.75 5.48
C ASN A 57 2.95 -8.66 6.57
N GLN A 58 2.65 -9.03 7.82
CA GLN A 58 2.76 -8.13 8.95
C GLN A 58 4.22 -7.72 9.23
N LYS A 59 5.17 -8.64 9.12
CA LYS A 59 6.61 -8.32 9.26
C LYS A 59 7.06 -7.33 8.20
N ILE A 60 6.72 -7.57 6.93
CA ILE A 60 7.04 -6.66 5.81
C ILE A 60 6.44 -5.28 6.06
N LYS A 61 5.15 -5.22 6.41
CA LYS A 61 4.47 -3.96 6.69
C LYS A 61 5.13 -3.20 7.84
N LYS A 62 5.51 -3.89 8.93
CA LYS A 62 6.20 -3.28 10.07
C LYS A 62 7.60 -2.77 9.68
N ALA A 63 8.38 -3.55 8.93
CA ALA A 63 9.71 -3.16 8.48
C ALA A 63 9.68 -1.91 7.56
N ALA A 64 8.70 -1.84 6.66
CA ALA A 64 8.53 -0.71 5.74
C ALA A 64 7.91 0.54 6.41
N THR A 65 7.25 0.38 7.56
CA THR A 65 6.59 1.51 8.26
C THR A 65 7.60 2.58 8.66
N TYR A 66 8.75 2.19 9.21
CA TYR A 66 9.75 3.15 9.69
C TYR A 66 10.38 3.99 8.56
N PRO A 67 10.91 3.40 7.47
CA PRO A 67 11.44 4.17 6.34
C PRO A 67 10.41 5.14 5.72
N VAL A 68 9.15 4.72 5.57
CA VAL A 68 8.11 5.55 4.97
C VAL A 68 7.80 6.78 5.83
N ILE A 69 7.66 6.58 7.15
CA ILE A 69 7.43 7.71 8.08
C ILE A 69 8.61 8.68 8.00
N LEU A 70 9.84 8.19 8.08
CA LEU A 70 11.04 9.03 8.03
C LEU A 70 11.13 9.84 6.72
N LEU A 71 10.85 9.21 5.58
CA LEU A 71 10.83 9.89 4.28
C LEU A 71 9.78 11.00 4.23
N ILE A 72 8.58 10.76 4.76
CA ILE A 72 7.52 11.78 4.82
C ILE A 72 8.00 12.98 5.65
N PHE A 73 8.58 12.73 6.83
CA PHE A 73 9.13 13.80 7.68
C PHE A 73 10.25 14.58 6.97
N ALA A 74 11.17 13.88 6.30
CA ALA A 74 12.26 14.50 5.56
C ALA A 74 11.74 15.41 4.43
N VAL A 75 10.77 14.94 3.64
CA VAL A 75 10.15 15.73 2.57
C VAL A 75 9.46 16.97 3.14
N ILE A 76 8.68 16.82 4.21
CA ILE A 76 8.02 17.96 4.88
C ILE A 76 9.05 18.99 5.37
N ALA A 77 10.14 18.54 6.01
CA ALA A 77 11.19 19.42 6.50
C ALA A 77 11.86 20.20 5.34
N VAL A 78 12.17 19.53 4.23
CA VAL A 78 12.74 20.18 3.03
C VAL A 78 11.77 21.22 2.47
N VAL A 79 10.48 20.90 2.37
CA VAL A 79 9.46 21.83 1.88
C VAL A 79 9.38 23.07 2.77
N ILE A 80 9.37 22.91 4.10
CA ILE A 80 9.37 24.02 5.05
C ILE A 80 10.63 24.88 4.87
N LEU A 81 11.79 24.24 4.75
CA LEU A 81 13.06 24.94 4.52
C LEU A 81 12.98 25.79 3.24
N LEU A 82 12.52 25.21 2.14
CA LEU A 82 12.43 25.93 0.86
C LEU A 82 11.42 27.09 0.90
N ILE A 83 10.28 26.93 1.58
CA ILE A 83 9.23 27.95 1.60
C ILE A 83 9.58 29.10 2.56
N TYR A 84 10.13 28.79 3.73
CA TYR A 84 10.30 29.78 4.81
C TYR A 84 11.75 30.20 5.04
N VAL A 85 12.69 29.25 5.03
CA VAL A 85 14.10 29.51 5.34
C VAL A 85 14.82 30.13 4.13
N MET A 86 14.64 29.53 2.95
CA MET A 86 15.28 30.00 1.71
C MET A 86 15.03 31.47 1.35
N PRO A 87 13.80 32.03 1.42
CA PRO A 87 13.59 33.45 1.12
C PRO A 87 14.30 34.37 2.13
N THR A 88 14.46 33.93 3.39
CA THR A 88 15.16 34.71 4.41
C THR A 88 16.64 34.82 4.08
N VAL A 89 17.26 33.72 3.64
CA VAL A 89 18.65 33.68 3.20
C VAL A 89 18.87 34.59 1.99
N VAL A 90 17.94 34.57 1.03
CA VAL A 90 18.05 35.40 -0.19
C VAL A 90 17.91 36.89 0.12
N GLY A 91 17.13 37.25 1.15
CA GLY A 91 17.02 38.63 1.63
C GLY A 91 18.32 39.20 2.23
N LEU A 92 19.32 38.36 2.53
CA LEU A 92 20.63 38.80 3.01
C LEU A 92 21.58 39.19 1.87
N PHE A 93 21.24 38.90 0.60
CA PHE A 93 22.08 39.24 -0.54
C PHE A 93 21.71 40.64 -1.08
N PRO A 94 22.71 41.52 -1.32
CA PRO A 94 22.46 42.91 -1.70
C PRO A 94 21.95 43.09 -3.14
N THR A 95 22.24 42.16 -4.06
CA THR A 95 21.72 42.18 -5.44
C THR A 95 21.39 40.78 -5.94
N GLN A 96 20.33 40.64 -6.75
CA GLN A 96 19.91 39.35 -7.32
C GLN A 96 20.94 38.73 -8.28
N GLU A 97 21.87 39.52 -8.82
CA GLU A 97 22.97 39.03 -9.64
C GLU A 97 24.03 38.26 -8.85
N SER A 98 24.19 38.56 -7.55
CA SER A 98 25.17 37.90 -6.67
C SER A 98 24.78 36.49 -6.23
N LEU A 99 23.54 36.06 -6.51
CA LEU A 99 23.06 34.74 -6.15
C LEU A 99 23.68 33.67 -7.07
N PRO A 100 24.34 32.63 -6.49
CA PRO A 100 24.77 31.47 -7.25
C PRO A 100 23.62 30.82 -8.02
N SER A 101 23.93 30.22 -9.18
CA SER A 101 22.93 29.60 -10.06
C SER A 101 22.06 28.55 -9.36
N ILE A 102 22.63 27.81 -8.41
CA ILE A 102 21.91 26.82 -7.61
C ILE A 102 20.86 27.46 -6.70
N THR A 103 21.14 28.62 -6.12
CA THR A 103 20.20 29.37 -5.26
C THR A 103 19.05 29.94 -6.06
N LYS A 104 19.31 30.45 -7.28
CA LYS A 104 18.26 30.90 -8.22
C LYS A 104 17.32 29.77 -8.62
N PHE A 105 17.87 28.59 -8.90
CA PHE A 105 17.08 27.39 -9.19
C PHE A 105 16.17 26.99 -8.01
N MET A 106 16.72 26.96 -6.80
CA MET A 106 15.93 26.66 -5.60
C MET A 106 14.87 27.74 -5.30
N LEU A 107 15.13 29.00 -5.64
CA LEU A 107 14.15 30.09 -5.56
C LEU A 107 12.95 29.85 -6.48
N GLY A 108 13.22 29.39 -7.71
CA GLY A 108 12.19 29.00 -8.67
C GLY A 108 11.30 27.87 -8.14
N ILE A 109 11.91 26.84 -7.55
CA ILE A 109 11.18 25.75 -6.88
C ILE A 109 10.34 26.27 -5.71
N SER A 110 10.92 27.11 -4.85
CA SER A 110 10.21 27.71 -3.72
C SER A 110 9.00 28.53 -4.15
N GLY A 111 9.13 29.33 -5.21
CA GLY A 111 8.03 30.10 -5.80
C GLY A 111 6.90 29.21 -6.31
N PHE A 112 7.24 28.14 -7.03
CA PHE A 112 6.28 27.14 -7.49
C PHE A 112 5.55 26.46 -6.30
N LEU A 113 6.31 26.01 -5.28
CA LEU A 113 5.75 25.41 -4.08
C LEU A 113 4.82 26.35 -3.30
N LYS A 114 5.12 27.66 -3.25
CA LYS A 114 4.28 28.65 -2.56
C LYS A 114 2.95 28.89 -3.27
N ILE A 115 2.98 29.12 -4.58
CA ILE A 115 1.79 29.44 -5.39
C ILE A 115 0.86 28.23 -5.44
N TYR A 116 1.41 27.04 -5.64
CA TYR A 116 0.61 25.81 -5.78
C TYR A 116 0.44 25.05 -4.47
N ARG A 117 0.72 25.64 -3.29
CA ARG A 117 0.67 24.92 -2.00
C ARG A 117 -0.66 24.19 -1.77
N PHE A 118 -1.78 24.84 -2.10
CA PHE A 118 -3.12 24.26 -1.94
C PHE A 118 -3.43 23.22 -3.01
N LEU A 119 -2.94 23.43 -4.24
CA LEU A 119 -3.12 22.48 -5.33
C LEU A 119 -2.24 21.22 -5.12
N LEU A 120 -1.04 21.38 -4.56
CA LEU A 120 -0.13 20.28 -4.21
C LEU A 120 -0.67 19.48 -3.03
N THR A 121 -1.15 20.12 -1.96
CA THR A 121 -1.76 19.39 -0.84
C THR A 121 -3.06 18.70 -1.26
N ALA A 122 -3.92 19.39 -2.02
CA ALA A 122 -5.13 18.77 -2.59
C ALA A 122 -4.79 17.66 -3.59
N GLY A 123 -3.71 17.80 -4.36
CA GLY A 123 -3.21 16.79 -5.30
C GLY A 123 -2.68 15.55 -4.59
N ILE A 124 -1.92 15.71 -3.50
CA ILE A 124 -1.44 14.59 -2.68
C ILE A 124 -2.62 13.86 -2.03
N ILE A 125 -3.56 14.59 -1.43
CA ILE A 125 -4.77 14.02 -0.83
C ILE A 125 -5.61 13.31 -1.90
N GLY A 126 -5.81 13.96 -3.05
CA GLY A 126 -6.53 13.42 -4.19
C GLY A 126 -5.87 12.16 -4.73
N LEU A 127 -4.54 12.11 -4.83
CA LEU A 127 -3.78 10.96 -5.29
C LEU A 127 -3.84 9.80 -4.29
N VAL A 128 -3.80 10.07 -2.99
CA VAL A 128 -3.99 9.05 -1.94
C VAL A 128 -5.41 8.48 -1.98
N LEU A 129 -6.43 9.33 -2.17
CA LEU A 129 -7.82 8.90 -2.31
C LEU A 129 -8.04 8.12 -3.61
N LEU A 130 -7.49 8.57 -4.74
CA LEU A 130 -7.51 7.87 -6.02
C LEU A 130 -6.80 6.53 -5.95
N TYR A 131 -5.65 6.47 -5.28
CA TYR A 131 -4.93 5.22 -5.04
C TYR A 131 -5.81 4.26 -4.23
N LYS A 132 -6.36 4.71 -3.09
CA LYS A 132 -7.27 3.89 -2.26
C LYS A 132 -8.52 3.44 -3.03
N PHE A 133 -9.10 4.33 -3.82
CA PHE A 133 -10.29 4.05 -4.62
C PHE A 133 -9.97 3.05 -5.75
N SER A 134 -8.88 3.26 -6.49
CA SER A 134 -8.44 2.38 -7.57
C SER A 134 -8.02 1.01 -7.06
N TYR A 135 -7.37 0.93 -5.89
CA TYR A 135 -7.01 -0.35 -5.28
C TYR A 135 -8.24 -1.17 -4.84
N ARG A 136 -9.36 -0.49 -4.52
CA ARG A 136 -10.61 -1.14 -4.10
C ARG A 136 -11.53 -1.50 -5.27
N PHE A 137 -11.56 -0.69 -6.32
CA PHE A 137 -12.51 -0.85 -7.43
C PHE A 137 -11.89 -1.42 -8.71
N VAL A 138 -10.58 -1.33 -8.91
CA VAL A 138 -9.91 -1.68 -10.18
C VAL A 138 -8.96 -2.86 -9.99
N LEU A 139 -9.47 -4.07 -10.23
CA LEU A 139 -8.73 -5.34 -10.18
C LEU A 139 -7.41 -5.34 -10.99
N PRO A 140 -7.31 -4.83 -12.24
CA PRO A 140 -6.05 -4.84 -12.98
C PRO A 140 -4.98 -3.92 -12.37
N PHE A 141 -5.37 -2.84 -11.70
CA PHE A 141 -4.43 -1.94 -11.02
C PHE A 141 -3.80 -2.62 -9.80
N LYS A 142 -4.60 -3.36 -9.03
CA LYS A 142 -4.12 -4.21 -7.93
C LYS A 142 -3.10 -5.25 -8.42
N ILE A 143 -3.39 -5.93 -9.52
CA ILE A 143 -2.51 -6.97 -10.09
C ILE A 143 -1.17 -6.38 -10.58
N VAL A 144 -1.16 -5.17 -11.17
CA VAL A 144 0.08 -4.51 -11.61
C VAL A 144 0.95 -4.09 -10.42
N ILE A 145 0.34 -3.52 -9.36
CA ILE A 145 1.05 -3.16 -8.13
C ILE A 145 1.62 -4.41 -7.45
N ASP A 146 0.80 -5.46 -7.30
CA ASP A 146 1.22 -6.75 -6.72
C ASP A 146 2.38 -7.36 -7.53
N LYS A 147 2.35 -7.28 -8.87
CA LYS A 147 3.41 -7.79 -9.77
C LYS A 147 4.72 -6.99 -9.67
N ILE A 148 4.64 -5.68 -9.44
CA ILE A 148 5.83 -4.84 -9.18
C ILE A 148 6.41 -5.15 -7.80
N MET A 149 5.55 -5.36 -6.80
CA MET A 149 5.97 -5.71 -5.44
C MET A 149 6.68 -7.07 -5.39
N ILE A 150 6.28 -8.04 -6.23
CA ILE A 150 6.96 -9.35 -6.35
C ILE A 150 8.33 -9.24 -7.04
N LYS A 151 8.56 -8.22 -7.88
CA LYS A 151 9.84 -7.99 -8.57
C LYS A 151 10.83 -7.15 -7.78
N LEU A 152 10.39 -6.50 -6.72
CA LEU A 152 11.29 -5.89 -5.75
C LEU A 152 11.82 -7.02 -4.86
N PRO A 153 13.13 -7.33 -4.90
CA PRO A 153 13.74 -8.18 -3.89
C PRO A 153 13.73 -7.39 -2.58
N ALA A 154 12.59 -7.38 -1.91
CA ALA A 154 12.56 -7.16 -0.48
C ALA A 154 13.14 -8.43 0.13
N ILE A 155 14.29 -8.26 0.78
CA ILE A 155 15.02 -9.25 1.58
C ILE A 155 14.10 -10.25 2.27
#